data_AF-A0A7N0TEZ4-F1
#
_entry.id   AF-A0A7N0TEZ4-F1
#
_cell.length_a   1.000
_cell.length_b   1.000
_cell.length_c   1.000
_cell.angle_alpha   90.00
_cell.angle_beta   90.00
_cell.angle_gamma   90.00
#
_symmetry.space_group_name_H-M   'P 1'
#
loop_
_entity.id
_entity.type
_entity.pdbx_description
1 polymer ?
#
loop_
_entity_poly.entity_id
_entity_poly.type
_entity_poly.pdbx_seq_one_letter_code
_entity_poly.pdbx_strand_id
1 'polypeptide(L)'
;MYMAAYDWRLSFQNTQVRDQTLSRIKSNIELMVATNGGKKAVIMPHSMGVFYFLHFMKWVEAPAPMGGGGGSDWCSNHIKAVVNIGGPFLGVLKVVSGLFSAEAKDIAVARAIAPGFLDSDFFRFQTLQHVMRMSRTWDSTMSMIAKGGDTIWGGLDWSPEECHPSNERRHQNNDTQSGDDKEGENIVSRTEKINYGRIISFGKDAAELPPTELGRFDFRGAVKGSRVMNSTCDVWTEYQEMGLGGVKAVAEYKVYTAGSIVDLPEYVAPKMLARGSADFSYGIADDLDDPKYQHYRYWSNPLETRLPNAPDMEIYFMYGVGIPTERAYVYKLSHAAECDIPFRIDTSTNDGNGCLQDGVYTADGDETVPVLSAGYMCEKAKPDLTL
;
A
#
# COMPACT_ATOMS: atom_id res chain seq x y z
N MET A 1 -0.36 -28.54 12.23
CA MET A 1 -0.41 -27.33 11.40
C MET A 1 -1.78 -26.72 11.55
N TYR A 2 -1.88 -25.41 11.78
CA TYR A 2 -3.14 -24.68 11.96
C TYR A 2 -3.16 -23.52 10.97
N MET A 3 -4.26 -23.38 10.22
CA MET A 3 -4.46 -22.27 9.29
C MET A 3 -5.43 -21.26 9.94
N ALA A 4 -4.91 -20.08 10.28
CA ALA A 4 -5.67 -19.01 10.89
C ALA A 4 -6.40 -18.18 9.82
N ALA A 5 -7.58 -18.62 9.41
CA ALA A 5 -8.45 -17.85 8.52
C ALA A 5 -9.18 -16.74 9.29
N TYR A 6 -9.35 -15.58 8.65
CA TYR A 6 -10.07 -14.43 9.21
C TYR A 6 -10.78 -13.64 8.11
N ASP A 7 -11.79 -12.84 8.49
CA ASP A 7 -12.41 -11.91 7.55
C ASP A 7 -11.47 -10.74 7.29
N TRP A 8 -10.70 -10.87 6.21
CA TRP A 8 -9.71 -9.89 5.78
C TRP A 8 -10.31 -8.59 5.29
N ARG A 9 -11.64 -8.39 5.31
CA ARG A 9 -12.27 -7.11 4.96
C ARG A 9 -12.40 -6.17 6.16
N LEU A 10 -12.42 -6.71 7.37
CA LEU A 10 -12.59 -5.92 8.60
C LEU A 10 -11.26 -5.36 9.10
N SER A 11 -11.32 -4.23 9.81
CA SER A 11 -10.17 -3.79 10.60
C SER A 11 -9.76 -4.86 11.63
N PHE A 12 -8.48 -4.87 12.01
CA PHE A 12 -7.91 -5.97 12.79
C PHE A 12 -8.53 -6.08 14.18
N GLN A 13 -8.90 -4.96 14.80
CA GLN A 13 -9.61 -4.98 16.06
C GLN A 13 -11.07 -5.45 15.89
N ASN A 14 -11.72 -5.11 14.77
CA ASN A 14 -13.10 -5.52 14.52
C ASN A 14 -13.24 -7.02 14.22
N THR A 15 -12.20 -7.71 13.74
CA THR A 15 -12.24 -9.19 13.67
C THR A 15 -12.37 -9.82 15.06
N GLN A 16 -11.78 -9.19 16.08
CA GLN A 16 -11.96 -9.62 17.46
C GLN A 16 -13.36 -9.30 17.97
N VAL A 17 -13.85 -8.08 17.75
CA VAL A 17 -15.19 -7.68 18.21
C VAL A 17 -16.28 -8.56 17.59
N ARG A 18 -16.25 -8.77 16.27
CA ARG A 18 -17.29 -9.50 15.55
C ARG A 18 -17.16 -11.02 15.68
N ASP A 19 -15.96 -11.56 15.46
CA ASP A 19 -15.75 -13.00 15.25
C ASP A 19 -14.94 -13.67 16.36
N GLN A 20 -14.39 -12.89 17.30
CA GLN A 20 -13.44 -13.37 18.32
C GLN A 20 -12.20 -14.03 17.69
N THR A 21 -11.79 -13.58 16.51
CA THR A 21 -10.71 -14.21 15.73
C THR A 21 -9.37 -14.16 16.46
N LEU A 22 -9.00 -13.02 17.07
CA LEU A 22 -7.72 -12.92 17.78
C LEU A 22 -7.70 -13.86 19.00
N SER A 23 -8.80 -13.97 19.74
CA SER A 23 -8.94 -14.97 20.81
C SER A 23 -8.80 -16.40 20.30
N ARG A 24 -9.42 -16.74 19.15
CA ARG A 24 -9.29 -18.06 18.55
C ARG A 24 -7.85 -18.38 18.14
N ILE A 25 -7.13 -17.41 17.59
CA ILE A 25 -5.71 -17.58 17.24
C ILE A 25 -4.89 -17.83 18.51
N LYS A 26 -5.08 -17.00 19.56
CA LYS A 26 -4.43 -17.16 20.86
C LYS A 26 -4.63 -18.57 21.42
N SER A 27 -5.88 -19.02 21.56
CA SER A 27 -6.20 -20.34 22.14
C SER A 27 -5.68 -21.51 21.31
N ASN A 28 -5.68 -21.40 19.98
CA ASN A 28 -5.10 -22.44 19.13
C ASN A 28 -3.57 -22.52 19.27
N ILE A 29 -2.88 -21.39 19.37
CA ILE A 29 -1.43 -21.37 19.61
C ILE A 29 -1.12 -21.99 20.98
N GLU A 30 -1.82 -21.58 22.04
CA GLU A 30 -1.67 -22.14 23.39
C GLU A 30 -1.87 -23.67 23.39
N LEU A 31 -2.94 -24.14 22.74
CA LEU A 31 -3.22 -25.57 22.60
C LEU A 31 -2.12 -26.31 21.83
N MET A 32 -1.63 -25.72 20.73
CA MET A 32 -0.54 -26.32 19.94
C MET A 32 0.75 -26.46 20.74
N VAL A 33 1.10 -25.45 21.54
CA VAL A 33 2.30 -25.49 22.39
C VAL A 33 2.12 -26.52 23.50
N ALA A 34 0.96 -26.55 24.16
CA ALA A 34 0.67 -27.50 25.24
C ALA A 34 0.68 -28.97 24.76
N THR A 35 0.15 -29.23 23.56
CA THR A 35 0.07 -30.59 22.99
C THR A 35 1.34 -31.05 22.27
N ASN A 36 2.28 -30.14 21.99
CA ASN A 36 3.56 -30.44 21.33
C ASN A 36 4.75 -30.45 22.31
N GLY A 37 4.51 -30.82 23.57
CA GLY A 37 5.55 -30.93 24.59
C GLY A 37 6.23 -29.60 24.95
N GLY A 38 5.47 -28.49 24.90
CA GLY A 38 5.97 -27.15 25.22
C GLY A 38 6.80 -26.51 24.10
N LYS A 39 6.88 -27.12 22.92
CA LYS A 39 7.57 -26.52 21.77
C LYS A 39 6.76 -25.34 21.23
N LYS A 40 7.36 -24.14 21.29
CA LYS A 40 6.82 -22.88 20.78
C LYS A 40 6.46 -22.98 19.29
N ALA A 41 5.42 -22.27 18.86
CA ALA A 41 4.90 -22.30 17.50
C ALA A 41 5.75 -21.47 16.52
N VAL A 42 5.81 -21.91 15.26
CA VAL A 42 6.33 -21.11 14.14
C VAL A 42 5.15 -20.52 13.38
N ILE A 43 5.16 -19.22 13.15
CA ILE A 43 4.08 -18.47 12.52
C ILE A 43 4.53 -18.02 11.14
N MET A 44 3.69 -18.20 10.11
CA MET A 44 3.99 -17.85 8.73
C MET A 44 2.93 -16.89 8.16
N PRO A 45 2.99 -15.59 8.52
CA PRO A 45 2.10 -14.60 7.93
C PRO A 45 2.54 -14.24 6.50
N HIS A 46 1.56 -14.00 5.63
CA HIS A 46 1.77 -13.63 4.22
C HIS A 46 1.06 -12.31 3.88
N SER A 47 1.74 -11.43 3.13
CA SER A 47 1.18 -10.16 2.66
C SER A 47 0.57 -9.33 3.81
N MET A 48 -0.68 -8.86 3.68
CA MET A 48 -1.40 -8.13 4.75
C MET A 48 -1.50 -8.91 6.07
N GLY A 49 -1.41 -10.24 6.04
CA GLY A 49 -1.36 -11.07 7.26
C GLY A 49 -0.17 -10.76 8.17
N VAL A 50 0.89 -10.15 7.63
CA VAL A 50 2.04 -9.68 8.42
C VAL A 50 1.65 -8.53 9.35
N PHE A 51 0.89 -7.55 8.87
CA PHE A 51 0.33 -6.48 9.70
C PHE A 51 -0.67 -7.01 10.72
N TYR A 52 -1.50 -7.95 10.30
CA TYR A 52 -2.48 -8.60 11.18
C TYR A 52 -1.77 -9.32 12.33
N PHE A 53 -0.64 -9.99 12.04
CA PHE A 53 0.12 -10.69 13.06
C PHE A 53 0.92 -9.73 13.97
N LEU A 54 1.43 -8.61 13.43
CA LEU A 54 2.01 -7.53 14.24
C LEU A 54 0.99 -6.97 15.25
N HIS A 55 -0.23 -6.71 14.78
CA HIS A 55 -1.37 -6.33 15.63
C HIS A 55 -1.67 -7.40 16.67
N PHE A 56 -1.73 -8.68 16.27
CA PHE A 56 -2.00 -9.78 17.17
C PHE A 56 -0.96 -9.88 18.30
N MET A 57 0.33 -9.73 18.00
CA MET A 57 1.39 -9.79 19.01
C MET A 57 1.22 -8.71 20.08
N LYS A 58 0.80 -7.50 19.71
CA LYS A 58 0.50 -6.47 20.71
C LYS A 58 -0.83 -6.66 21.40
N TRP A 59 -1.85 -7.05 20.64
CA TRP A 59 -3.16 -7.34 21.19
C TRP A 59 -3.05 -8.40 22.28
N VAL A 60 -2.31 -9.49 22.07
CA VAL A 60 -2.22 -10.58 23.05
C VAL A 60 -1.47 -10.16 24.33
N GLU A 61 -0.46 -9.30 24.24
CA GLU A 61 0.24 -8.74 25.40
C GLU A 61 -0.65 -7.76 26.20
N ALA A 62 -1.47 -6.98 25.50
CA ALA A 62 -2.25 -5.90 26.09
C ALA A 62 -3.34 -6.41 27.07
N PRO A 63 -3.61 -5.69 28.17
CA PRO A 63 -4.65 -6.05 29.12
C PRO A 63 -6.06 -6.07 28.51
N ALA A 64 -6.92 -6.96 29.02
CA ALA A 64 -8.35 -6.93 28.74
C ALA A 64 -8.98 -5.63 29.31
N PRO A 65 -10.04 -5.07 28.70
CA PRO A 65 -10.81 -5.64 27.57
C PRO A 65 -10.30 -5.26 26.18
N MET A 66 -9.31 -4.38 26.05
CA MET A 66 -8.81 -3.93 24.74
C MET A 66 -7.96 -5.01 24.06
N GLY A 67 -7.07 -5.64 24.84
CA GLY A 67 -6.21 -6.73 24.42
C GLY A 67 -6.69 -8.12 24.86
N GLY A 68 -5.86 -9.12 24.58
CA GLY A 68 -6.09 -10.53 24.85
C GLY A 68 -5.66 -10.99 26.25
N GLY A 69 -5.01 -10.14 27.05
CA GLY A 69 -4.66 -10.43 28.43
C GLY A 69 -3.73 -11.65 28.60
N GLY A 70 -2.83 -11.89 27.65
CA GLY A 70 -1.80 -12.92 27.73
C GLY A 70 -0.61 -12.52 28.60
N GLY A 71 -0.40 -11.22 28.80
CA GLY A 71 0.76 -10.68 29.52
C GLY A 71 1.98 -10.49 28.60
N SER A 72 2.98 -9.75 29.09
CA SER A 72 4.19 -9.38 28.33
C SER A 72 5.00 -10.57 27.83
N ASP A 73 4.94 -11.70 28.55
CA ASP A 73 5.78 -12.85 28.24
C ASP A 73 5.05 -13.85 27.33
N TRP A 74 3.82 -13.55 26.90
CA TRP A 74 3.03 -14.49 26.11
C TRP A 74 3.71 -14.84 24.80
N CYS A 75 4.21 -13.85 24.06
CA CYS A 75 4.95 -14.06 22.82
C CYS A 75 6.22 -14.87 23.05
N SER A 76 7.00 -14.52 24.08
CA SER A 76 8.20 -15.27 24.47
C SER A 76 7.89 -16.74 24.77
N ASN A 77 6.78 -17.03 25.45
CA ASN A 77 6.43 -18.38 25.88
C ASN A 77 5.82 -19.24 24.77
N HIS A 78 5.23 -18.64 23.73
CA HIS A 78 4.43 -19.37 22.74
C HIS A 78 4.96 -19.31 21.31
N ILE A 79 5.80 -18.33 20.96
CA ILE A 79 6.27 -18.11 19.58
C ILE A 79 7.78 -18.39 19.50
N LYS A 80 8.17 -19.31 18.62
CA LYS A 80 9.58 -19.60 18.31
C LYS A 80 10.09 -18.66 17.23
N ALA A 81 9.35 -18.58 16.13
CA ALA A 81 9.76 -17.84 14.96
C ALA A 81 8.55 -17.29 14.20
N VAL A 82 8.76 -16.15 13.54
CA VAL A 82 7.81 -15.54 12.60
C VAL A 82 8.50 -15.48 11.24
N VAL A 83 7.92 -16.10 10.23
CA VAL A 83 8.44 -16.12 8.85
C VAL A 83 7.50 -15.27 7.99
N ASN A 84 7.83 -14.00 7.85
CA ASN A 84 7.06 -13.06 7.05
C ASN A 84 7.30 -13.32 5.56
N ILE A 85 6.23 -13.57 4.80
CA ILE A 85 6.30 -13.79 3.36
C ILE A 85 5.66 -12.59 2.63
N GLY A 86 6.45 -11.85 1.85
CA GLY A 86 5.97 -10.68 1.12
C GLY A 86 5.34 -9.63 2.04
N GLY A 87 5.92 -9.40 3.23
CA GLY A 87 5.37 -8.49 4.24
C GLY A 87 5.62 -7.03 3.90
N PRO A 88 4.58 -6.22 3.60
CA PRO A 88 4.78 -4.86 3.12
C PRO A 88 4.81 -3.87 4.28
N PHE A 89 5.72 -3.99 5.24
CA PHE A 89 5.74 -3.23 6.50
C PHE A 89 5.50 -1.71 6.38
N LEU A 90 6.01 -1.07 5.33
CA LEU A 90 5.82 0.37 5.10
C LEU A 90 4.56 0.70 4.28
N GLY A 91 3.76 -0.29 3.89
CA GLY A 91 2.57 -0.14 3.03
C GLY A 91 2.88 -0.32 1.54
N VAL A 92 1.86 -0.47 0.71
CA VAL A 92 1.97 -0.62 -0.76
C VAL A 92 1.18 0.45 -1.48
N LEU A 93 1.71 0.98 -2.58
CA LEU A 93 1.09 2.10 -3.29
C LEU A 93 -0.09 1.70 -4.19
N LYS A 94 -0.17 0.42 -4.56
CA LYS A 94 -1.31 -0.17 -5.27
C LYS A 94 -2.63 -0.01 -4.51
N VAL A 95 -2.58 0.07 -3.17
CA VAL A 95 -3.79 0.33 -2.38
C VAL A 95 -4.33 1.74 -2.61
N VAL A 96 -3.44 2.71 -2.82
CA VAL A 96 -3.82 4.10 -3.03
C VAL A 96 -4.55 4.23 -4.36
N SER A 97 -4.02 3.66 -5.44
CA SER A 97 -4.67 3.69 -6.76
C SER A 97 -6.02 2.94 -6.74
N GLY A 98 -6.09 1.82 -6.02
CA GLY A 98 -7.32 1.04 -5.82
C GLY A 98 -8.40 1.80 -5.05
N LEU A 99 -8.07 2.44 -3.92
CA LEU A 99 -9.03 3.23 -3.13
C LEU A 99 -9.44 4.53 -3.85
N PHE A 100 -8.52 5.13 -4.60
CA PHE A 100 -8.74 6.39 -5.31
C PHE A 100 -9.55 6.20 -6.60
N SER A 101 -9.19 5.24 -7.44
CA SER A 101 -9.75 5.12 -8.80
C SER A 101 -10.29 3.74 -9.14
N ALA A 102 -10.18 2.76 -8.24
CA ALA A 102 -10.42 1.34 -8.53
C ALA A 102 -9.59 0.80 -9.70
N GLU A 103 -8.49 1.48 -10.05
CA GLU A 103 -7.53 1.05 -11.06
C GLU A 103 -6.24 0.53 -10.43
N ALA A 104 -5.74 -0.55 -11.02
CA ALA A 104 -4.38 -1.07 -10.86
C ALA A 104 -3.72 -1.14 -12.24
N LYS A 105 -2.40 -1.32 -12.31
CA LYS A 105 -1.68 -1.46 -13.59
C LYS A 105 -2.39 -2.42 -14.55
N ASP A 106 -2.74 -3.62 -14.10
CA ASP A 106 -3.35 -4.66 -14.94
C ASP A 106 -4.73 -4.24 -15.51
N ILE A 107 -5.53 -3.53 -14.72
CA ILE A 107 -6.84 -3.01 -15.12
C ILE A 107 -6.67 -1.85 -16.10
N ALA A 108 -5.71 -0.97 -15.84
CA ALA A 108 -5.42 0.18 -16.68
C ALA A 108 -4.90 -0.27 -18.07
N VAL A 109 -3.96 -1.21 -18.10
CA VAL A 109 -3.40 -1.80 -19.32
C VAL A 109 -4.48 -2.57 -20.11
N ALA A 110 -5.31 -3.38 -19.44
CA ALA A 110 -6.40 -4.10 -20.11
C ALA A 110 -7.39 -3.15 -20.79
N ARG A 111 -7.75 -2.03 -20.14
CA ARG A 111 -8.57 -0.97 -20.73
C ARG A 111 -7.91 -0.32 -21.95
N ALA A 112 -6.60 -0.08 -21.90
CA ALA A 112 -5.87 0.60 -22.97
C ALA A 112 -5.78 -0.25 -24.25
N ILE A 113 -5.53 -1.55 -24.10
CA ILE A 113 -5.35 -2.49 -25.23
C ILE A 113 -6.70 -2.91 -25.82
N ALA A 114 -7.74 -3.00 -25.00
CA ALA A 114 -9.08 -3.38 -25.42
C ALA A 114 -10.11 -2.41 -24.82
N PRO A 115 -10.46 -1.31 -25.53
CA PRO A 115 -11.47 -0.37 -25.07
C PRO A 115 -12.82 -1.06 -24.76
N GLY A 116 -13.15 -2.13 -25.50
CA GLY A 116 -14.32 -2.99 -25.29
C GLY A 116 -14.17 -4.08 -24.24
N PHE A 117 -13.00 -4.24 -23.60
CA PHE A 117 -12.85 -5.10 -22.41
C PHE A 117 -13.75 -4.61 -21.28
N LEU A 118 -13.88 -3.28 -21.15
CA LEU A 118 -14.84 -2.64 -20.25
C LEU A 118 -16.28 -2.60 -20.79
N ASP A 119 -16.55 -3.13 -21.98
CA ASP A 119 -17.90 -3.32 -22.54
C ASP A 119 -18.31 -4.81 -22.55
N SER A 120 -17.40 -5.73 -22.18
CA SER A 120 -17.71 -7.14 -22.00
C SER A 120 -18.57 -7.33 -20.74
N ASP A 121 -19.51 -8.28 -20.78
CA ASP A 121 -20.52 -8.52 -19.73
C ASP A 121 -19.95 -8.74 -18.31
N PHE A 122 -18.63 -8.95 -18.17
CA PHE A 122 -17.94 -9.14 -16.90
C PHE A 122 -17.33 -7.85 -16.31
N PHE A 123 -17.03 -6.83 -17.13
CA PHE A 123 -16.24 -5.66 -16.74
C PHE A 123 -16.80 -4.31 -17.23
N ARG A 124 -18.13 -4.16 -17.34
CA ARG A 124 -18.79 -2.88 -17.65
C ARG A 124 -18.13 -1.69 -16.90
N PHE A 125 -18.09 -0.47 -17.43
CA PHE A 125 -17.63 0.72 -16.66
C PHE A 125 -18.26 0.84 -15.26
N GLN A 126 -19.50 0.37 -15.12
CA GLN A 126 -20.23 0.22 -13.85
C GLN A 126 -19.55 -0.75 -12.86
N THR A 127 -18.82 -1.76 -13.34
CA THR A 127 -18.03 -2.72 -12.54
C THR A 127 -16.96 -1.99 -11.73
N LEU A 128 -16.26 -0.99 -12.28
CA LEU A 128 -15.26 -0.24 -11.51
C LEU A 128 -15.88 0.57 -10.37
N GLN A 129 -17.08 1.09 -10.57
CA GLN A 129 -17.81 1.81 -9.52
C GLN A 129 -18.31 0.87 -8.42
N HIS A 130 -18.80 -0.32 -8.79
CA HIS A 130 -19.15 -1.35 -7.82
C HIS A 130 -17.93 -1.84 -7.05
N VAL A 131 -16.81 -2.09 -7.74
CA VAL A 131 -15.53 -2.45 -7.14
C VAL A 131 -15.09 -1.36 -6.18
N MET A 132 -15.10 -0.09 -6.58
CA MET A 132 -14.79 1.03 -5.71
C MET A 132 -15.70 1.05 -4.48
N ARG A 133 -17.02 1.03 -4.66
CA ARG A 133 -17.99 1.06 -3.56
C ARG A 133 -17.75 -0.09 -2.58
N MET A 134 -17.43 -1.27 -3.09
CA MET A 134 -17.16 -2.45 -2.29
C MET A 134 -15.79 -2.35 -1.59
N SER A 135 -14.70 -2.04 -2.31
CA SER A 135 -13.34 -1.96 -1.75
C SER A 135 -13.23 -0.86 -0.70
N ARG A 136 -13.95 0.25 -0.86
CA ARG A 136 -14.04 1.31 0.15
C ARG A 136 -14.75 0.88 1.44
N THR A 137 -15.44 -0.27 1.47
CA THR A 137 -16.00 -0.85 2.71
C THR A 137 -15.09 -1.88 3.37
N TRP A 138 -13.95 -2.21 2.75
CA TRP A 138 -12.97 -3.15 3.29
C TRP A 138 -11.91 -2.41 4.10
N ASP A 139 -12.23 -2.10 5.35
CA ASP A 139 -11.43 -1.21 6.19
C ASP A 139 -9.98 -1.67 6.36
N SER A 140 -9.72 -2.99 6.38
CA SER A 140 -8.37 -3.58 6.44
C SER A 140 -7.43 -3.12 5.33
N THR A 141 -7.95 -2.78 4.14
CA THR A 141 -7.12 -2.36 3.01
C THR A 141 -6.36 -1.09 3.37
N MET A 142 -6.95 -0.21 4.18
CA MET A 142 -6.32 1.01 4.64
C MET A 142 -5.09 0.74 5.53
N SER A 143 -4.96 -0.44 6.15
CA SER A 143 -3.73 -0.84 6.86
C SER A 143 -2.48 -0.84 5.97
N MET A 144 -2.66 -0.94 4.65
CA MET A 144 -1.57 -1.03 3.68
C MET A 144 -1.23 0.32 3.05
N ILE A 145 -1.84 1.44 3.46
CA ILE A 145 -1.41 2.77 3.01
C ILE A 145 0.03 3.01 3.46
N ALA A 146 0.77 3.76 2.63
CA ALA A 146 2.16 4.14 2.87
C ALA A 146 2.35 4.76 4.26
N LYS A 147 3.31 4.23 5.02
CA LYS A 147 3.68 4.66 6.37
C LYS A 147 5.02 5.37 6.35
N GLY A 148 5.18 6.35 7.23
CA GLY A 148 6.42 7.10 7.38
C GLY A 148 6.53 8.37 6.54
N GLY A 149 5.49 8.68 5.74
CA GLY A 149 5.42 9.92 4.97
C GLY A 149 6.61 10.12 4.04
N ASP A 150 6.90 11.40 3.76
CA ASP A 150 7.96 11.80 2.83
C ASP A 150 9.35 11.37 3.32
N THR A 151 9.55 11.19 4.63
CA THR A 151 10.81 10.74 5.25
C THR A 151 11.26 9.37 4.72
N ILE A 152 10.31 8.48 4.43
CA ILE A 152 10.60 7.12 3.93
C ILE A 152 10.40 7.05 2.42
N TRP A 153 9.27 7.57 1.93
CA TRP A 153 8.84 7.36 0.54
C TRP A 153 9.37 8.39 -0.44
N GLY A 154 10.13 9.40 0.02
CA GLY A 154 10.60 10.49 -0.81
C GLY A 154 9.62 11.65 -0.90
N GLY A 155 10.17 12.82 -1.27
CA GLY A 155 9.44 14.06 -1.45
C GLY A 155 9.26 14.45 -2.92
N LEU A 156 9.23 15.75 -3.20
CA LEU A 156 9.02 16.26 -4.56
C LEU A 156 10.25 16.09 -5.47
N ASP A 157 11.45 16.04 -4.91
CA ASP A 157 12.74 16.13 -5.60
C ASP A 157 13.72 15.00 -5.24
N TRP A 158 13.25 14.06 -4.43
CA TRP A 158 14.05 12.93 -3.99
C TRP A 158 13.17 11.70 -3.73
N SER A 159 13.78 10.54 -3.93
CA SER A 159 13.28 9.23 -3.55
C SER A 159 14.47 8.32 -3.29
N PRO A 160 14.33 7.31 -2.42
CA PRO A 160 15.41 6.36 -2.15
C PRO A 160 15.64 5.37 -3.29
N GLU A 161 14.64 5.14 -4.15
CA GLU A 161 14.74 4.15 -5.22
C GLU A 161 15.32 4.69 -6.52
N GLU A 162 15.94 3.78 -7.25
CA GLU A 162 16.35 3.95 -8.64
C GLU A 162 15.37 3.21 -9.57
N CYS A 163 15.44 3.54 -10.86
CA CYS A 163 14.65 2.84 -11.84
C CYS A 163 15.08 1.39 -12.02
N HIS A 164 14.09 0.50 -11.99
CA HIS A 164 14.25 -0.89 -12.37
C HIS A 164 13.37 -1.19 -13.60
N PRO A 165 13.89 -1.01 -14.82
CA PRO A 165 13.11 -1.20 -16.03
C PRO A 165 12.74 -2.67 -16.21
N SER A 166 11.64 -2.93 -16.91
CA SER A 166 11.31 -4.26 -17.37
C SER A 166 12.37 -4.70 -18.38
N ASN A 167 13.27 -5.59 -17.97
CA ASN A 167 14.11 -6.30 -18.94
C ASN A 167 13.16 -7.04 -19.88
N GLU A 168 13.01 -6.55 -21.11
CA GLU A 168 12.55 -7.40 -22.20
C GLU A 168 13.38 -8.68 -22.09
N ARG A 169 12.69 -9.81 -21.97
CA ARG A 169 13.32 -11.13 -21.92
C ARG A 169 14.39 -11.13 -23.01
N ARG A 170 15.67 -11.17 -22.63
CA ARG A 170 16.71 -11.63 -23.55
C ARG A 170 16.21 -12.99 -23.99
N HIS A 171 15.65 -13.06 -25.19
CA HIS A 171 15.46 -14.33 -25.87
C HIS A 171 16.85 -14.95 -25.89
N GLN A 172 17.08 -15.93 -25.01
CA GLN A 172 18.18 -16.86 -25.16
C GLN A 172 17.89 -17.63 -26.44
N ASN A 173 18.23 -17.03 -27.57
CA ASN A 173 18.59 -17.81 -28.73
C ASN A 173 19.90 -18.49 -28.34
N ASN A 174 19.80 -19.78 -28.03
CA ASN A 174 20.95 -20.67 -27.96
C ASN A 174 21.53 -20.80 -29.38
N ASP A 175 22.23 -19.77 -29.83
CA ASP A 175 23.17 -19.89 -30.94
C ASP A 175 24.57 -19.61 -30.39
N THR A 176 25.30 -20.70 -30.26
CA THR A 176 26.69 -20.72 -29.85
C THR A 176 27.52 -20.07 -30.94
N GLN A 177 27.89 -18.80 -30.80
CA GLN A 177 29.06 -18.26 -31.50
C GLN A 177 29.88 -17.38 -30.57
N SER A 178 31.12 -17.85 -30.37
CA SER A 178 32.22 -17.17 -29.71
C SER A 178 32.67 -15.98 -30.58
N GLY A 179 32.94 -14.82 -29.97
CA GLY A 179 33.59 -13.72 -30.69
C GLY A 179 33.51 -12.35 -30.01
N ASP A 180 34.63 -11.99 -29.40
CA ASP A 180 35.17 -10.65 -29.12
C ASP A 180 34.49 -9.70 -28.13
N ASP A 181 35.23 -9.52 -27.03
CA ASP A 181 35.26 -8.35 -26.17
C ASP A 181 35.32 -7.06 -27.02
N LYS A 182 34.27 -6.24 -26.89
CA LYS A 182 34.39 -4.79 -27.07
C LYS A 182 33.82 -4.12 -25.84
N GLU A 183 34.73 -3.52 -25.07
CA GLU A 183 34.45 -2.47 -24.11
C GLU A 183 33.56 -1.42 -24.80
N GLY A 184 32.26 -1.53 -24.55
CA GLY A 184 31.26 -0.54 -24.91
C GLY A 184 31.31 0.56 -23.87
N GLU A 185 31.82 1.71 -24.32
CA GLU A 185 31.84 2.99 -23.63
C GLU A 185 30.64 3.19 -22.68
N ASN A 186 30.96 3.60 -21.45
CA ASN A 186 30.02 4.22 -20.53
C ASN A 186 29.37 5.42 -21.22
N ILE A 187 28.26 5.19 -21.93
CA ILE A 187 27.27 6.22 -22.17
C ILE A 187 26.61 6.43 -20.81
N VAL A 188 27.21 7.32 -20.03
CA VAL A 188 26.54 8.05 -18.96
C VAL A 188 25.48 8.90 -19.65
N SER A 189 24.40 8.25 -20.06
CA SER A 189 23.11 8.87 -20.30
C SER A 189 22.82 9.66 -19.04
N ARG A 190 22.68 10.98 -19.14
CA ARG A 190 22.21 11.81 -18.03
C ARG A 190 20.88 11.22 -17.60
N THR A 191 20.88 10.38 -16.57
CA THR A 191 19.68 9.76 -16.05
C THR A 191 18.80 10.91 -15.59
N GLU A 192 17.75 11.21 -16.34
CA GLU A 192 16.69 12.09 -15.86
C GLU A 192 16.25 11.51 -14.52
N LYS A 193 16.51 12.26 -13.45
CA LYS A 193 16.28 11.80 -12.09
C LYS A 193 14.77 11.66 -11.89
N ILE A 194 14.28 10.43 -11.97
CA ILE A 194 12.86 10.11 -11.73
C ILE A 194 12.56 10.36 -10.25
N ASN A 195 11.49 11.10 -9.98
CA ASN A 195 11.09 11.44 -8.61
C ASN A 195 9.98 10.49 -8.14
N TYR A 196 10.36 9.30 -7.65
CA TYR A 196 9.38 8.31 -7.16
C TYR A 196 8.62 8.78 -5.90
N GLY A 197 9.11 9.81 -5.19
CA GLY A 197 8.38 10.44 -4.08
C GLY A 197 7.05 11.07 -4.49
N ARG A 198 6.86 11.33 -5.79
CA ARG A 198 5.60 11.78 -6.40
C ARG A 198 4.66 10.59 -6.66
N ILE A 199 4.08 10.03 -5.61
CA ILE A 199 3.23 8.82 -5.65
C ILE A 199 2.09 8.95 -6.68
N ILE A 200 1.39 10.09 -6.71
CA ILE A 200 0.40 10.40 -7.76
C ILE A 200 0.78 11.74 -8.39
N SER A 201 0.87 11.79 -9.71
CA SER A 201 1.06 13.02 -10.49
C SER A 201 -0.05 13.18 -11.53
N PHE A 202 -0.68 14.34 -11.60
CA PHE A 202 -1.67 14.65 -12.64
C PHE A 202 -1.00 15.22 -13.89
N GLY A 203 -0.78 14.36 -14.88
CA GLY A 203 -0.06 14.65 -16.12
C GLY A 203 1.45 14.38 -16.05
N LYS A 204 2.05 14.01 -17.19
CA LYS A 204 3.49 13.73 -17.31
C LYS A 204 4.33 14.94 -16.91
N ASP A 205 3.94 16.13 -17.38
CA ASP A 205 4.62 17.38 -17.04
C ASP A 205 4.71 17.57 -15.52
N ALA A 206 3.63 17.31 -14.78
CA ALA A 206 3.64 17.41 -13.31
C ALA A 206 4.58 16.38 -12.64
N ALA A 207 4.79 15.22 -13.25
CA ALA A 207 5.72 14.21 -12.75
C ALA A 207 7.19 14.61 -12.93
N GLU A 208 7.50 15.40 -13.96
CA GLU A 208 8.87 15.75 -14.37
C GLU A 208 9.28 17.19 -14.00
N LEU A 209 8.33 18.11 -13.86
CA LEU A 209 8.58 19.53 -13.59
C LEU A 209 9.42 19.74 -12.32
N PRO A 210 10.32 20.74 -12.29
CA PRO A 210 11.02 21.13 -11.07
C PRO A 210 10.04 21.53 -9.96
N PRO A 211 10.34 21.24 -8.68
CA PRO A 211 9.45 21.57 -7.56
C PRO A 211 9.06 23.05 -7.49
N THR A 212 9.96 23.95 -7.90
CA THR A 212 9.74 25.41 -7.93
C THR A 212 8.66 25.85 -8.92
N GLU A 213 8.37 25.03 -9.92
CA GLU A 213 7.39 25.31 -10.98
C GLU A 213 6.05 24.59 -10.74
N LEU A 214 5.98 23.74 -9.71
CA LEU A 214 4.75 23.12 -9.27
C LEU A 214 3.89 24.16 -8.53
N GLY A 215 2.96 24.78 -9.26
CA GLY A 215 1.86 25.52 -8.63
C GLY A 215 1.10 24.61 -7.66
N ARG A 216 1.16 24.91 -6.36
CA ARG A 216 0.45 24.19 -5.30
C ARG A 216 -0.82 24.94 -4.92
N PHE A 217 -1.96 24.42 -5.32
CA PHE A 217 -3.26 24.88 -4.85
C PHE A 217 -3.75 23.94 -3.74
N ASP A 218 -3.88 24.42 -2.50
CA ASP A 218 -4.35 23.54 -1.41
C ASP A 218 -5.82 23.14 -1.62
N PHE A 219 -6.05 21.88 -1.95
CA PHE A 219 -7.38 21.34 -2.22
C PHE A 219 -8.16 21.00 -0.94
N ARG A 220 -7.50 20.90 0.23
CA ARG A 220 -8.14 20.44 1.48
C ARG A 220 -9.33 21.31 1.89
N GLY A 221 -9.24 22.62 1.62
CA GLY A 221 -10.32 23.59 1.86
C GLY A 221 -11.23 23.86 0.67
N ALA A 222 -11.00 23.22 -0.49
CA ALA A 222 -11.75 23.50 -1.70
C ALA A 222 -13.20 23.02 -1.58
N VAL A 223 -14.16 23.88 -1.93
CA VAL A 223 -15.58 23.50 -1.96
C VAL A 223 -15.77 22.43 -3.03
N LYS A 224 -16.16 21.21 -2.60
CA LYS A 224 -16.42 20.08 -3.51
C LYS A 224 -17.42 20.45 -4.61
N GLY A 225 -18.38 21.31 -4.28
CA GLY A 225 -19.55 21.58 -5.10
C GLY A 225 -20.45 20.35 -5.19
N SER A 226 -21.60 20.50 -5.85
CA SER A 226 -22.51 19.39 -6.16
C SER A 226 -22.67 19.27 -7.67
N ARG A 227 -22.88 18.05 -8.17
CA ARG A 227 -23.34 17.84 -9.54
C ARG A 227 -24.86 17.99 -9.56
N VAL A 228 -25.38 18.88 -10.41
CA VAL A 228 -26.80 18.86 -10.80
C VAL A 228 -26.93 17.75 -11.83
N MET A 229 -27.53 16.62 -11.45
CA MET A 229 -27.63 15.45 -12.32
C MET A 229 -28.97 15.44 -13.06
N ASN A 230 -28.92 15.28 -14.38
CA ASN A 230 -30.11 15.10 -15.21
C ASN A 230 -30.48 13.61 -15.37
N SER A 231 -29.62 12.69 -14.91
CA SER A 231 -29.74 11.25 -15.07
C SER A 231 -29.62 10.50 -13.73
N THR A 232 -30.28 9.35 -13.60
CA THR A 232 -30.10 8.42 -12.47
C THR A 232 -28.92 7.49 -12.74
N CYS A 233 -27.83 7.63 -11.99
CA CYS A 233 -26.74 6.65 -12.03
C CYS A 233 -27.17 5.33 -11.37
N ASP A 234 -26.80 4.20 -11.96
CA ASP A 234 -27.06 2.87 -11.39
C ASP A 234 -26.26 2.61 -10.11
N VAL A 235 -25.06 3.22 -9.98
CA VAL A 235 -24.19 3.09 -8.81
C VAL A 235 -23.90 4.46 -8.22
N TRP A 236 -24.12 4.60 -6.92
CA TRP A 236 -23.78 5.80 -6.17
C TRP A 236 -22.45 5.63 -5.44
N THR A 237 -21.48 6.49 -5.75
CA THR A 237 -20.19 6.63 -5.05
C THR A 237 -20.04 8.08 -4.54
N GLU A 238 -19.02 8.35 -3.74
CA GLU A 238 -18.76 9.70 -3.24
C GLU A 238 -18.40 10.69 -4.36
N TYR A 239 -18.02 10.21 -5.56
CA TYR A 239 -17.74 11.08 -6.70
C TYR A 239 -18.98 11.71 -7.32
N GLN A 240 -20.16 11.11 -7.18
CA GLN A 240 -21.42 11.72 -7.60
C GLN A 240 -21.79 12.92 -6.71
N GLU A 241 -21.35 12.91 -5.46
CA GLU A 241 -21.51 14.02 -4.51
C GLU A 241 -20.47 15.14 -4.74
N MET A 242 -19.48 14.92 -5.61
CA MET A 242 -18.40 15.87 -5.91
C MET A 242 -18.61 16.59 -7.24
N GLY A 243 -18.80 17.90 -7.16
CA GLY A 243 -18.88 18.79 -8.33
C GLY A 243 -17.56 18.91 -9.10
N LEU A 244 -17.63 19.56 -10.27
CA LEU A 244 -16.46 19.82 -11.12
C LEU A 244 -15.37 20.65 -10.40
N GLY A 245 -15.76 21.52 -9.47
CA GLY A 245 -14.84 22.30 -8.65
C GLY A 245 -13.94 21.41 -7.79
N GLY A 246 -14.51 20.40 -7.10
CA GLY A 246 -13.73 19.45 -6.30
C GLY A 246 -12.84 18.55 -7.15
N VAL A 247 -13.34 18.07 -8.30
CA VAL A 247 -12.54 17.30 -9.27
C VAL A 247 -11.32 18.09 -9.73
N LYS A 248 -11.55 19.36 -10.09
CA LYS A 248 -10.51 20.25 -10.56
C LYS A 248 -9.50 20.58 -9.44
N ALA A 249 -9.96 20.81 -8.21
CA ALA A 249 -9.09 21.08 -7.07
C ALA A 249 -8.10 19.92 -6.80
N VAL A 250 -8.57 18.67 -6.88
CA VAL A 250 -7.71 17.48 -6.74
C VAL A 250 -6.67 17.42 -7.88
N ALA A 251 -7.09 17.62 -9.13
CA ALA A 251 -6.15 17.59 -10.25
C ALA A 251 -5.15 18.76 -10.24
N GLU A 252 -5.58 19.94 -9.78
CA GLU A 252 -4.74 21.15 -9.70
C GLU A 252 -3.76 21.16 -8.52
N TYR A 253 -3.90 20.24 -7.56
CA TYR A 253 -2.83 19.97 -6.59
C TYR A 253 -1.58 19.36 -7.25
N LYS A 254 -1.75 18.80 -8.46
CA LYS A 254 -0.73 18.23 -9.35
C LYS A 254 0.00 17.01 -8.83
N VAL A 255 0.57 17.05 -7.62
CA VAL A 255 1.49 16.03 -7.12
C VAL A 255 1.18 15.69 -5.67
N TYR A 256 0.98 14.40 -5.41
CA TYR A 256 0.75 13.84 -4.08
C TYR A 256 1.95 12.99 -3.67
N THR A 257 2.58 13.36 -2.56
CA THR A 257 3.64 12.59 -1.88
C THR A 257 3.04 11.78 -0.73
N ALA A 258 3.84 10.90 -0.08
CA ALA A 258 3.37 10.09 1.04
C ALA A 258 2.81 10.92 2.22
N GLY A 259 3.36 12.12 2.45
CA GLY A 259 2.87 13.04 3.47
C GLY A 259 1.52 13.68 3.16
N SER A 260 1.06 13.63 1.90
CA SER A 260 -0.22 14.20 1.46
C SER A 260 -1.20 13.15 0.92
N ILE A 261 -0.77 11.90 0.80
CA ILE A 261 -1.55 10.87 0.11
C ILE A 261 -2.80 10.44 0.89
N VAL A 262 -2.81 10.66 2.21
CA VAL A 262 -3.96 10.41 3.09
C VAL A 262 -5.01 11.52 2.98
N ASP A 263 -4.60 12.75 2.65
CA ASP A 263 -5.53 13.87 2.46
C ASP A 263 -6.41 13.68 1.22
N LEU A 264 -5.92 12.93 0.23
CA LEU A 264 -6.66 12.62 -0.98
C LEU A 264 -7.95 11.81 -0.67
N PRO A 265 -7.90 10.61 -0.06
CA PRO A 265 -9.09 9.90 0.38
C PRO A 265 -9.88 10.64 1.47
N GLU A 266 -9.25 11.49 2.29
CA GLU A 266 -9.99 12.35 3.23
C GLU A 266 -10.95 13.27 2.48
N TYR A 267 -10.43 13.90 1.43
CA TYR A 267 -11.23 14.76 0.59
C TYR A 267 -12.23 13.97 -0.24
N VAL A 268 -11.84 12.93 -0.97
CA VAL A 268 -12.78 12.27 -1.90
C VAL A 268 -13.77 11.31 -1.23
N ALA A 269 -13.40 10.68 -0.11
CA ALA A 269 -14.19 9.66 0.57
C ALA A 269 -14.03 9.75 2.11
N PRO A 270 -14.46 10.87 2.74
CA PRO A 270 -14.18 11.15 4.15
C PRO A 270 -14.75 10.09 5.10
N LYS A 271 -15.92 9.51 4.79
CA LYS A 271 -16.53 8.45 5.61
C LYS A 271 -15.68 7.17 5.60
N MET A 272 -15.06 6.84 4.47
CA MET A 272 -14.16 5.70 4.37
C MET A 272 -12.90 5.98 5.20
N LEU A 273 -12.25 7.11 4.97
CA LEU A 273 -11.02 7.42 5.69
C LEU A 273 -11.24 7.55 7.20
N ALA A 274 -12.37 8.09 7.65
CA ALA A 274 -12.72 8.18 9.06
C ALA A 274 -12.80 6.79 9.72
N ARG A 275 -13.34 5.78 9.02
CA ARG A 275 -13.35 4.39 9.51
C ARG A 275 -11.94 3.82 9.59
N GLY A 276 -11.16 3.90 8.50
CA GLY A 276 -9.79 3.38 8.50
C GLY A 276 -8.90 4.08 9.51
N SER A 277 -9.06 5.39 9.66
CA SER A 277 -8.36 6.18 10.67
C SER A 277 -8.81 5.82 12.09
N ALA A 278 -9.98 5.23 12.33
CA ALA A 278 -10.27 4.76 13.70
C ALA A 278 -9.33 3.60 14.10
N ASP A 279 -8.84 2.82 13.13
CA ASP A 279 -8.16 1.55 13.35
C ASP A 279 -6.69 1.52 12.88
N PHE A 280 -6.25 2.45 12.04
CA PHE A 280 -4.93 2.43 11.42
C PHE A 280 -4.20 3.78 11.49
N SER A 281 -2.89 3.68 11.45
CA SER A 281 -1.96 4.80 11.55
C SER A 281 -0.85 4.67 10.50
N TYR A 282 -0.29 5.82 10.10
CA TYR A 282 0.63 5.94 8.96
C TYR A 282 1.85 6.79 9.29
N GLY A 283 1.98 7.22 10.55
CA GLY A 283 3.02 8.13 11.00
C GLY A 283 4.33 7.42 11.35
N ILE A 284 5.20 8.21 11.99
CA ILE A 284 6.43 7.78 12.66
C ILE A 284 6.30 8.23 14.10
N ALA A 285 6.67 7.38 15.05
CA ALA A 285 6.70 7.80 16.44
C ALA A 285 7.85 8.77 16.73
N ASP A 286 7.51 9.96 17.22
CA ASP A 286 8.49 10.90 17.79
C ASP A 286 9.09 10.36 19.11
N ASP A 287 8.23 9.75 19.95
CA ASP A 287 8.57 9.16 21.23
C ASP A 287 7.74 7.89 21.47
N LEU A 288 8.35 6.71 21.34
CA LEU A 288 7.66 5.42 21.51
C LEU A 288 7.13 5.18 22.93
N ASP A 289 7.54 5.96 23.93
CA ASP A 289 7.01 5.88 25.29
C ASP A 289 5.71 6.69 25.48
N ASP A 290 5.25 7.42 24.45
CA ASP A 290 3.96 8.10 24.47
C ASP A 290 2.81 7.10 24.70
N PRO A 291 1.99 7.28 25.76
CA PRO A 291 0.89 6.39 26.08
C PRO A 291 -0.12 6.18 24.95
N LYS A 292 -0.20 7.10 23.97
CA LYS A 292 -1.11 6.93 22.82
C LYS A 292 -0.84 5.64 22.03
N TYR A 293 0.41 5.19 21.95
CA TYR A 293 0.80 3.97 21.24
C TYR A 293 0.32 2.68 21.92
N GLN A 294 -0.23 2.78 23.13
CA GLN A 294 -0.95 1.67 23.77
C GLN A 294 -2.33 1.42 23.15
N HIS A 295 -2.83 2.30 22.28
CA HIS A 295 -4.09 2.10 21.58
C HIS A 295 -3.91 1.21 20.34
N TYR A 296 -4.87 0.31 20.09
CA TYR A 296 -4.79 -0.69 19.01
C TYR A 296 -4.62 -0.12 17.60
N ARG A 297 -4.97 1.15 17.41
CA ARG A 297 -4.76 1.91 16.17
C ARG A 297 -3.30 1.89 15.67
N TYR A 298 -2.35 1.77 16.59
CA TYR A 298 -0.92 1.86 16.29
C TYR A 298 -0.24 0.50 16.12
N TRP A 299 -0.87 -0.58 16.60
CA TRP A 299 -0.24 -1.89 16.74
C TRP A 299 0.10 -2.60 15.42
N SER A 300 -0.43 -2.13 14.30
CA SER A 300 -0.08 -2.63 12.96
C SER A 300 0.93 -1.75 12.22
N ASN A 301 1.31 -0.60 12.80
CA ASN A 301 2.35 0.26 12.25
C ASN A 301 3.69 -0.05 12.94
N PRO A 302 4.66 -0.66 12.23
CA PRO A 302 5.98 -0.97 12.79
C PRO A 302 6.78 0.29 13.20
N LEU A 303 6.45 1.46 12.66
CA LEU A 303 7.10 2.74 12.97
C LEU A 303 6.53 3.42 14.22
N GLU A 304 5.45 2.89 14.79
CA GLU A 304 4.73 3.47 15.94
C GLU A 304 4.47 2.42 17.04
N THR A 305 5.13 1.27 16.97
CA THR A 305 4.95 0.18 17.92
C THR A 305 6.23 -0.64 18.06
N ARG A 306 6.65 -0.87 19.32
CA ARG A 306 7.78 -1.74 19.65
C ARG A 306 7.45 -3.21 19.37
N LEU A 307 8.45 -4.06 19.20
CA LEU A 307 8.21 -5.51 19.20
C LEU A 307 7.75 -6.01 20.60
N PRO A 308 7.14 -7.21 20.69
CA PRO A 308 6.82 -7.83 21.98
C PRO A 308 8.07 -8.19 22.80
N ASN A 309 7.92 -8.39 24.11
CA ASN A 309 9.02 -8.85 24.96
C ASN A 309 9.31 -10.34 24.71
N ALA A 310 10.11 -10.63 23.69
CA ALA A 310 10.42 -11.99 23.26
C ALA A 310 11.86 -12.10 22.73
N PRO A 311 12.89 -12.04 23.60
CA PRO A 311 14.30 -11.95 23.19
C PRO A 311 14.81 -13.17 22.42
N ASP A 312 14.20 -14.35 22.62
CA ASP A 312 14.56 -15.60 21.92
C ASP A 312 13.71 -15.85 20.66
N MET A 313 12.77 -14.96 20.33
CA MET A 313 11.92 -15.08 19.15
C MET A 313 12.68 -14.65 17.90
N GLU A 314 12.65 -15.50 16.87
CA GLU A 314 13.31 -15.22 15.59
C GLU A 314 12.31 -14.61 14.61
N ILE A 315 12.73 -13.62 13.81
CA ILE A 315 11.93 -13.05 12.75
C ILE A 315 12.69 -13.19 11.43
N TYR A 316 12.09 -13.90 10.48
CA TYR A 316 12.62 -14.14 9.14
C TYR A 316 11.75 -13.40 8.13
N PHE A 317 12.38 -12.92 7.06
CA PHE A 317 11.71 -12.17 6.00
C PHE A 317 12.04 -12.83 4.67
N MET A 318 11.00 -13.21 3.95
CA MET A 318 11.07 -13.72 2.59
C MET A 318 10.41 -12.69 1.69
N TYR A 319 11.21 -12.00 0.88
CA TYR A 319 10.74 -11.02 -0.11
C TYR A 319 11.33 -11.35 -1.47
N GLY A 320 10.58 -11.06 -2.53
CA GLY A 320 11.08 -11.10 -3.89
C GLY A 320 11.80 -9.80 -4.25
N VAL A 321 12.75 -9.91 -5.18
CA VAL A 321 13.53 -8.80 -5.74
C VAL A 321 13.76 -9.06 -7.22
N GLY A 322 14.18 -8.02 -7.95
CA GLY A 322 14.51 -8.06 -9.37
C GLY A 322 13.29 -8.03 -10.30
N ILE A 323 12.09 -7.82 -9.76
CA ILE A 323 10.84 -7.77 -10.55
C ILE A 323 10.28 -6.34 -10.53
N PRO A 324 10.04 -5.71 -11.70
CA PRO A 324 9.44 -4.38 -11.78
C PRO A 324 8.10 -4.31 -11.03
N THR A 325 8.03 -3.45 -10.02
CA THR A 325 6.91 -3.36 -9.09
C THR A 325 6.36 -1.94 -9.02
N GLU A 326 5.03 -1.80 -8.92
CA GLU A 326 4.36 -0.50 -8.96
C GLU A 326 4.82 0.45 -7.84
N ARG A 327 5.24 1.67 -8.22
CA ARG A 327 5.83 2.64 -7.30
C ARG A 327 5.27 4.05 -7.39
N ALA A 328 4.75 4.50 -8.52
CA ALA A 328 4.04 5.78 -8.63
C ALA A 328 3.17 5.79 -9.88
N TYR A 329 2.24 6.74 -9.96
CA TYR A 329 1.22 6.78 -10.99
C TYR A 329 1.09 8.16 -11.62
N VAL A 330 1.01 8.20 -12.95
CA VAL A 330 0.60 9.37 -13.71
C VAL A 330 -0.90 9.25 -14.00
N TYR A 331 -1.66 10.21 -13.51
CA TYR A 331 -3.11 10.30 -13.66
C TYR A 331 -3.51 11.37 -14.67
N LYS A 332 -4.67 11.18 -15.27
CA LYS A 332 -5.39 12.21 -16.03
C LYS A 332 -6.86 12.28 -15.62
N LEU A 333 -7.49 13.40 -15.95
CA LEU A 333 -8.93 13.52 -15.82
C LEU A 333 -9.62 12.66 -16.88
N SER A 334 -10.61 11.90 -16.41
CA SER A 334 -11.59 11.23 -17.26
C SER A 334 -12.43 12.27 -18.00
N HIS A 335 -12.76 12.03 -19.28
CA HIS A 335 -13.84 12.78 -19.94
C HIS A 335 -15.12 12.51 -19.16
N ALA A 336 -15.49 13.44 -18.28
CA ALA A 336 -16.48 13.21 -17.25
C ALA A 336 -17.86 12.94 -17.88
N ALA A 337 -18.24 11.67 -18.00
CA ALA A 337 -19.64 11.33 -17.97
C ALA A 337 -20.19 11.64 -16.57
N GLU A 338 -21.47 12.02 -16.50
CA GLU A 338 -22.14 12.40 -15.26
C GLU A 338 -21.98 11.34 -14.15
N CYS A 339 -21.89 10.07 -14.53
CA CYS A 339 -21.87 8.92 -13.63
C CYS A 339 -20.52 8.21 -13.53
N ASP A 340 -19.38 8.75 -13.98
CA ASP A 340 -18.09 8.03 -13.96
C ASP A 340 -17.12 8.47 -12.85
N ILE A 341 -16.14 7.62 -12.55
CA ILE A 341 -14.98 7.98 -11.73
C ILE A 341 -14.16 9.03 -12.51
N PRO A 342 -13.89 10.21 -11.92
CA PRO A 342 -13.31 11.33 -12.66
C PRO A 342 -11.79 11.23 -12.87
N PHE A 343 -11.12 10.28 -12.20
CA PHE A 343 -9.66 10.12 -12.23
C PHE A 343 -9.29 8.77 -12.81
N ARG A 344 -8.31 8.75 -13.71
CA ARG A 344 -7.81 7.52 -14.33
C ARG A 344 -6.30 7.55 -14.53
N ILE A 345 -5.65 6.38 -14.47
CA ILE A 345 -4.22 6.25 -14.82
C ILE A 345 -4.06 6.58 -16.31
N ASP A 346 -3.06 7.41 -16.64
CA ASP A 346 -2.77 7.85 -18.00
C ASP A 346 -1.88 6.84 -18.74
N THR A 347 -2.51 5.82 -19.29
CA THR A 347 -1.85 4.73 -20.02
C THR A 347 -1.19 5.15 -21.34
N SER A 348 -1.43 6.37 -21.83
CA SER A 348 -0.68 6.90 -22.98
C SER A 348 0.72 7.40 -22.61
N THR A 349 1.05 7.42 -21.31
CA THR A 349 2.31 7.96 -20.81
C THR A 349 3.34 6.85 -20.68
N ASN A 350 4.42 6.97 -21.46
CA ASN A 350 5.59 6.10 -21.36
C ASN A 350 6.86 6.97 -21.37
N ASP A 351 7.97 6.41 -20.90
CA ASP A 351 9.31 6.96 -21.09
C ASP A 351 10.19 6.06 -21.97
N GLY A 352 11.33 6.60 -22.40
CA GLY A 352 12.27 5.89 -23.28
C GLY A 352 13.21 4.95 -22.55
N ASN A 353 13.28 5.01 -21.22
CA ASN A 353 14.18 4.20 -20.38
C ASN A 353 13.45 2.99 -19.74
N GLY A 354 12.13 2.85 -19.92
CA GLY A 354 11.35 1.70 -19.46
C GLY A 354 10.96 1.76 -17.98
N CYS A 355 11.11 2.92 -17.35
CA CYS A 355 10.81 3.15 -15.94
C CYS A 355 9.35 3.56 -15.71
N LEU A 356 8.75 4.21 -16.71
CA LEU A 356 7.35 4.60 -16.80
C LEU A 356 6.72 3.83 -17.95
N GLN A 357 5.82 2.91 -17.60
CA GLN A 357 5.07 2.14 -18.56
C GLN A 357 3.58 2.24 -18.26
N ASP A 358 2.79 2.62 -19.27
CA ASP A 358 1.34 2.76 -19.20
C ASP A 358 0.88 3.65 -18.02
N GLY A 359 1.61 4.74 -17.76
CA GLY A 359 1.32 5.67 -16.67
C GLY A 359 1.72 5.14 -15.28
N VAL A 360 2.45 4.04 -15.19
CA VAL A 360 2.93 3.45 -13.93
C VAL A 360 4.45 3.46 -13.89
N TYR A 361 5.00 4.14 -12.89
CA TYR A 361 6.41 4.06 -12.55
C TYR A 361 6.69 2.77 -11.78
N THR A 362 7.75 2.05 -12.15
CA THR A 362 8.18 0.83 -11.46
C THR A 362 9.52 0.98 -10.77
N ALA A 363 9.66 0.30 -9.62
CA ALA A 363 10.90 0.14 -8.88
C ALA A 363 11.17 -1.36 -8.64
N ASP A 364 12.31 -1.67 -8.03
CA ASP A 364 12.66 -3.04 -7.64
C ASP A 364 11.65 -3.61 -6.62
N GLY A 365 11.32 -4.90 -6.73
CA GLY A 365 10.37 -5.60 -5.88
C GLY A 365 10.02 -7.00 -6.39
N ASP A 366 8.80 -7.45 -6.06
CA ASP A 366 8.30 -8.80 -6.35
C ASP A 366 7.02 -8.84 -7.22
N GLU A 367 6.74 -7.77 -7.98
CA GLU A 367 5.49 -7.47 -8.70
C GLU A 367 4.37 -6.89 -7.82
N THR A 368 4.35 -7.24 -6.53
CA THR A 368 3.28 -6.83 -5.58
C THR A 368 3.76 -5.81 -4.56
N VAL A 369 4.97 -5.99 -4.04
CA VAL A 369 5.56 -5.24 -2.93
C VAL A 369 6.91 -4.68 -3.38
N PRO A 370 7.09 -3.35 -3.45
CA PRO A 370 8.40 -2.79 -3.78
C PRO A 370 9.40 -3.05 -2.64
N VAL A 371 10.69 -3.14 -2.93
CA VAL A 371 11.72 -3.43 -1.91
C VAL A 371 11.66 -2.42 -0.75
N LEU A 372 11.42 -1.14 -1.04
CA LEU A 372 11.23 -0.12 0.02
C LEU A 372 10.11 -0.50 0.99
N SER A 373 9.02 -1.10 0.50
CA SER A 373 7.87 -1.48 1.32
C SER A 373 8.19 -2.59 2.32
N ALA A 374 9.18 -3.44 2.04
CA ALA A 374 9.58 -4.52 2.94
C ALA A 374 10.04 -4.03 4.32
N GLY A 375 10.38 -2.73 4.46
CA GLY A 375 10.82 -2.15 5.73
C GLY A 375 12.33 -2.27 5.94
N TYR A 376 12.78 -2.08 7.19
CA TYR A 376 14.19 -2.29 7.49
C TYR A 376 14.51 -3.77 7.35
N MET A 377 15.34 -4.06 6.35
CA MET A 377 15.96 -5.36 6.17
C MET A 377 16.64 -5.79 7.46
N CYS A 378 16.55 -7.08 7.80
CA CYS A 378 17.09 -7.71 9.00
C CYS A 378 18.49 -7.23 9.39
N GLU A 379 18.59 -6.12 10.10
CA GLU A 379 19.71 -5.83 10.99
C GLU A 379 19.36 -6.40 12.36
N LYS A 380 20.36 -6.90 13.07
CA LYS A 380 20.18 -7.65 14.32
C LYS A 380 19.40 -6.78 15.34
N ALA A 381 18.09 -7.03 15.47
CA ALA A 381 17.22 -6.24 16.33
C ALA A 381 17.71 -6.34 17.79
N LYS A 382 18.03 -5.20 18.39
CA LYS A 382 18.25 -5.11 19.85
C LYS A 382 16.89 -5.00 20.53
N PRO A 383 16.77 -5.35 21.82
CA PRO A 383 15.50 -5.33 22.56
C PRO A 383 14.74 -3.99 22.53
N ASP A 384 15.44 -2.89 22.23
CA ASP A 384 14.90 -1.53 22.18
C ASP A 384 14.63 -1.02 20.75
N LEU A 385 14.82 -1.82 19.71
CA LEU A 385 14.62 -1.41 18.31
C LEU A 385 13.19 -1.68 17.82
N THR A 386 12.61 -0.67 17.15
CA THR A 386 11.52 -0.85 16.19
C THR A 386 12.01 -1.56 14.94
N LEU A 387 11.08 -2.21 14.24
CA LEU A 387 11.34 -2.82 12.93
C LEU A 387 11.58 -1.78 11.84
#